data_AF-A0A918JWJ3-F1
#
_entry.id   AF-A0A918JWJ3-F1
#
_cell.length_a   1.000
_cell.length_b   1.000
_cell.length_c   1.000
_cell.angle_alpha   90.00
_cell.angle_beta   90.00
_cell.angle_gamma   90.00
#
_symmetry.space_group_name_H-M   'P 1'
#
loop_
_entity.id
_entity.type
_entity.pdbx_description
1 polymer ?
#
loop_
_entity_poly.entity_id
_entity_poly.type
_entity_poly.pdbx_seq_one_letter_code
_entity_poly.pdbx_strand_id
1 'polypeptide(L)'
;MKLLALGIIFLILCKGNAQQQKDFNPNTYRFSYKSELYKGTRVEITSKLKALKNNSWFVNIPEEKKTVLNILFKKAKEQPIPKLYKKHAIAFLDALYAYEEFLKIYDNALYEVILNLKQDMRRLDFKFERQFTKAKIALERANKEDKNNTQKIDLISKELLDSQIKLICHRWMKKKIEKYKGMDAIKNPDELIAEFKKEEAMNVFTMIEKKRTEQISAYLENQIIDFFYNKSLPEIDVEDLQLDYIDKL
;
A
#
# COMPACT_ATOMS: atom_id res chain seq x y z
N MET A 1 83.95 26.37 -18.53
CA MET A 1 84.01 25.36 -19.61
C MET A 1 83.50 24.04 -19.06
N LYS A 2 82.48 23.45 -19.73
CA LYS A 2 82.20 22.02 -19.99
C LYS A 2 82.69 20.99 -18.94
N LEU A 3 81.97 19.95 -18.52
CA LEU A 3 80.78 19.21 -18.99
C LEU A 3 80.69 17.97 -18.05
N LEU A 4 79.47 17.43 -17.87
CA LEU A 4 79.15 16.00 -17.67
C LEU A 4 79.57 15.34 -16.32
N ALA A 5 78.85 14.39 -15.73
CA ALA A 5 77.55 13.78 -15.99
C ALA A 5 77.15 12.94 -14.74
N LEU A 6 75.85 12.96 -14.44
CA LEU A 6 74.97 11.85 -14.04
C LEU A 6 75.57 10.55 -13.43
N GLY A 7 75.12 10.22 -12.20
CA GLY A 7 75.18 8.86 -11.67
C GLY A 7 74.39 8.63 -10.37
N ILE A 8 73.35 7.79 -10.46
CA ILE A 8 72.76 6.90 -9.43
C ILE A 8 71.65 7.48 -8.52
N ILE A 9 70.39 7.34 -9.00
CA ILE A 9 69.18 7.17 -8.19
C ILE A 9 68.55 5.84 -8.61
N PHE A 10 68.74 4.75 -7.85
CA PHE A 10 67.84 3.60 -7.80
C PHE A 10 68.30 2.61 -6.72
N LEU A 11 67.52 2.43 -5.64
CA LEU A 11 67.40 1.20 -4.83
C LEU A 11 66.60 1.46 -3.54
N ILE A 12 65.29 1.68 -3.65
CA ILE A 12 64.34 1.26 -2.61
C ILE A 12 63.09 0.74 -3.32
N LEU A 13 63.14 -0.53 -3.71
CA LEU A 13 61.99 -1.33 -4.12
C LEU A 13 61.96 -2.58 -3.25
N CYS A 14 60.75 -2.91 -2.80
CA CYS A 14 60.33 -4.21 -2.29
C CYS A 14 60.78 -4.60 -0.87
N LYS A 15 60.09 -4.04 0.13
CA LYS A 15 59.71 -4.82 1.32
C LYS A 15 58.26 -4.54 1.69
N GLY A 16 57.41 -5.55 1.51
CA GLY A 16 56.35 -5.84 2.50
C GLY A 16 54.92 -5.43 2.19
N ASN A 17 54.45 -5.45 0.93
CA ASN A 17 53.02 -5.71 0.73
C ASN A 17 52.79 -7.21 0.89
N ALA A 18 52.60 -7.63 2.15
CA ALA A 18 52.08 -8.94 2.49
C ALA A 18 50.65 -9.04 1.91
N GLN A 19 50.62 -9.57 0.71
CA GLN A 19 49.44 -10.02 -0.01
C GLN A 19 48.66 -10.93 0.94
N GLN A 20 47.53 -10.44 1.48
CA GLN A 20 46.51 -11.31 2.06
C GLN A 20 46.10 -12.28 0.96
N GLN A 21 46.71 -13.47 1.00
CA GLN A 21 46.30 -14.61 0.22
C GLN A 21 44.88 -14.93 0.69
N LYS A 22 43.91 -14.45 -0.07
CA LYS A 22 42.50 -14.65 0.17
C LYS A 22 42.25 -16.14 -0.04
N ASP A 23 42.17 -16.90 1.05
CA ASP A 23 41.76 -18.31 1.04
C ASP A 23 40.45 -18.42 0.26
N PHE A 24 40.58 -18.80 -1.01
CA PHE A 24 39.46 -18.98 -1.91
C PHE A 24 38.93 -20.39 -1.67
N ASN A 25 38.25 -20.58 -0.54
CA ASN A 25 37.49 -21.81 -0.37
C ASN A 25 36.36 -21.79 -1.42
N PRO A 26 36.34 -22.72 -2.39
CA PRO A 26 35.35 -22.72 -3.47
C PRO A 26 33.90 -22.86 -2.97
N ASN A 27 33.73 -23.26 -1.70
CA ASN A 27 32.44 -23.36 -1.02
C ASN A 27 32.07 -22.10 -0.20
N THR A 28 32.86 -21.04 -0.27
CA THR A 28 32.56 -19.77 0.40
C THR A 28 32.04 -18.71 -0.58
N TYR A 29 30.87 -18.19 -0.25
CA TYR A 29 30.14 -17.20 -1.00
C TYR A 29 30.30 -15.86 -0.27
N ARG A 30 30.50 -14.76 -1.03
CA ARG A 30 30.63 -13.42 -0.45
C ARG A 30 30.05 -12.35 -1.37
N PHE A 31 29.12 -11.57 -0.85
CA PHE A 31 28.62 -10.35 -1.50
C PHE A 31 28.06 -9.38 -0.47
N SER A 32 28.06 -8.09 -0.81
CA SER A 32 27.34 -7.07 -0.06
C SER A 32 26.03 -6.75 -0.77
N TYR A 33 25.01 -6.42 0.01
CA TYR A 33 23.75 -5.90 -0.48
C TYR A 33 23.25 -4.82 0.48
N LYS A 34 22.99 -3.61 -0.03
CA LYS A 34 22.84 -2.39 0.80
C LYS A 34 24.00 -2.32 1.81
N SER A 35 23.68 -2.19 3.10
CA SER A 35 24.66 -2.10 4.19
C SER A 35 25.03 -3.46 4.81
N GLU A 36 24.51 -4.57 4.30
CA GLU A 36 24.72 -5.90 4.86
C GLU A 36 25.76 -6.72 4.08
N LEU A 37 26.63 -7.41 4.81
CA LEU A 37 27.60 -8.34 4.26
C LEU A 37 27.11 -9.79 4.39
N TYR A 38 26.87 -10.44 3.25
CA TYR A 38 26.58 -11.86 3.15
C TYR A 38 27.89 -12.61 2.90
N LYS A 39 28.36 -13.36 3.89
CA LYS A 39 29.58 -14.19 3.83
C LYS A 39 29.30 -15.52 4.52
N GLY A 40 29.69 -16.62 3.90
CA GLY A 40 29.54 -17.97 4.46
C GLY A 40 29.36 -19.03 3.39
N THR A 41 28.86 -20.19 3.80
CA THR A 41 28.45 -21.25 2.86
C THR A 41 27.13 -20.90 2.16
N ARG A 42 26.82 -21.59 1.06
CA ARG A 42 25.52 -21.46 0.37
C ARG A 42 24.35 -21.68 1.33
N VAL A 43 24.46 -22.68 2.21
CA VAL A 43 23.41 -23.07 3.17
C VAL A 43 23.18 -21.96 4.19
N GLU A 44 24.25 -21.37 4.73
CA GLU A 44 24.17 -20.27 5.68
C GLU A 44 23.51 -19.04 5.05
N ILE A 45 23.97 -18.62 3.87
CA ILE A 45 23.41 -17.45 3.20
C ILE A 45 21.95 -17.70 2.82
N THR A 46 21.61 -18.86 2.25
CA THR A 46 20.22 -19.21 1.91
C THR A 46 19.32 -19.25 3.15
N SER A 47 19.83 -19.68 4.30
CA SER A 47 19.07 -19.66 5.56
C SER A 47 18.77 -18.22 6.00
N LYS A 48 19.74 -17.29 5.86
CA LYS A 48 19.51 -15.86 6.10
C LYS A 48 18.45 -15.28 5.16
N LEU A 49 18.55 -15.57 3.86
CA LEU A 49 17.56 -15.13 2.87
C LEU A 49 16.16 -15.68 3.16
N LYS A 50 16.06 -16.94 3.63
CA LYS A 50 14.78 -17.56 4.03
C LYS A 50 14.18 -16.84 5.25
N ALA A 51 15.00 -16.51 6.24
CA ALA A 51 14.56 -15.79 7.42
C ALA A 51 14.02 -14.40 7.06
N LEU A 52 14.72 -13.66 6.18
CA LEU A 52 14.26 -12.35 5.69
C LEU A 52 12.92 -12.43 4.97
N LYS A 53 12.76 -13.41 4.09
CA LYS A 53 11.52 -13.66 3.35
C LYS A 53 10.31 -13.91 4.27
N ASN A 54 10.55 -14.60 5.40
CA ASN A 54 9.51 -15.06 6.31
C ASN A 54 9.25 -14.10 7.48
N ASN A 55 9.89 -12.93 7.49
CA ASN A 55 9.67 -11.96 8.54
C ASN A 55 8.24 -11.35 8.43
N SER A 56 7.65 -10.99 9.57
CA SER A 56 6.25 -10.58 9.71
C SER A 56 5.87 -9.35 8.89
N TRP A 57 6.82 -8.47 8.60
CA TRP A 57 6.61 -7.32 7.71
C TRP A 57 6.20 -7.69 6.27
N PHE A 58 6.36 -8.95 5.84
CA PHE A 58 6.01 -9.42 4.48
C PHE A 58 4.76 -10.30 4.43
N VAL A 59 3.94 -10.32 5.50
CA VAL A 59 2.75 -11.19 5.59
C VAL A 59 1.69 -10.82 4.55
N ASN A 60 1.58 -9.54 4.18
CA ASN A 60 0.53 -9.02 3.29
C ASN A 60 1.00 -8.76 1.84
N ILE A 61 2.02 -9.48 1.38
CA ILE A 61 2.44 -9.39 -0.04
C ILE A 61 1.35 -10.02 -0.93
N PRO A 62 0.93 -9.36 -2.03
CA PRO A 62 0.03 -9.93 -3.02
C PRO A 62 0.50 -11.29 -3.52
N GLU A 63 -0.41 -12.23 -3.77
CA GLU A 63 -0.05 -13.63 -4.04
C GLU A 63 0.77 -13.79 -5.33
N GLU A 64 0.50 -12.98 -6.36
CA GLU A 64 1.28 -12.98 -7.61
C GLU A 64 2.73 -12.56 -7.34
N LYS A 65 2.90 -11.57 -6.47
CA LYS A 65 4.20 -11.01 -6.09
C LYS A 65 4.96 -11.97 -5.17
N LYS A 66 4.26 -12.64 -4.26
CA LYS A 66 4.78 -13.75 -3.45
C LYS A 66 5.25 -14.92 -4.32
N THR A 67 4.52 -15.22 -5.40
CA THR A 67 4.91 -16.22 -6.40
C THR A 67 6.22 -15.85 -7.09
N VAL A 68 6.36 -14.59 -7.54
CA VAL A 68 7.61 -14.08 -8.13
C VAL A 68 8.78 -14.20 -7.13
N LEU A 69 8.59 -13.79 -5.88
CA LEU A 69 9.60 -13.93 -4.82
C LEU A 69 10.01 -15.39 -4.59
N ASN A 70 9.03 -16.30 -4.56
CA ASN A 70 9.27 -17.74 -4.41
C ASN A 70 10.14 -18.29 -5.55
N ILE A 71 9.86 -17.88 -6.79
CA ILE A 71 10.63 -18.28 -7.98
C ILE A 71 12.06 -17.75 -7.89
N LEU A 72 12.24 -16.46 -7.56
CA LEU A 72 13.57 -15.85 -7.43
C LEU A 72 14.38 -16.51 -6.30
N PHE A 73 13.75 -16.76 -5.15
CA PHE A 73 14.37 -17.45 -4.03
C PHE A 73 14.80 -18.88 -4.41
N LYS A 74 13.94 -19.63 -5.12
CA LYS A 74 14.24 -20.98 -5.60
C LYS A 74 15.45 -20.98 -6.55
N LYS A 75 15.46 -20.06 -7.53
CA LYS A 75 16.60 -19.89 -8.46
C LYS A 75 17.91 -19.59 -7.73
N ALA A 76 17.89 -18.74 -6.71
CA ALA A 76 19.06 -18.48 -5.89
C ALA A 76 19.50 -19.73 -5.11
N LYS A 77 18.58 -20.39 -4.41
CA LYS A 77 18.84 -21.60 -3.60
C LYS A 77 19.47 -22.71 -4.43
N GLU A 78 18.96 -22.96 -5.63
CA GLU A 78 19.37 -24.10 -6.47
C GLU A 78 20.71 -23.90 -7.16
N GLN A 79 21.23 -22.66 -7.19
CA GLN A 79 22.43 -22.35 -7.95
C GLN A 79 23.72 -22.78 -7.22
N PRO A 80 24.51 -23.73 -7.75
CA PRO A 80 25.75 -24.17 -7.11
C PRO A 80 26.92 -23.21 -7.40
N ILE A 81 26.92 -22.53 -8.54
CA ILE A 81 28.05 -21.69 -8.97
C ILE A 81 28.03 -20.35 -8.18
N PRO A 82 29.08 -19.99 -7.43
CA PRO A 82 29.10 -18.80 -6.57
C PRO A 82 28.73 -17.48 -7.26
N LYS A 83 29.26 -17.25 -8.46
CA LYS A 83 28.97 -16.03 -9.24
C LYS A 83 27.49 -15.92 -9.63
N LEU A 84 26.88 -17.04 -10.01
CA LEU A 84 25.47 -17.09 -10.40
C LEU A 84 24.55 -17.07 -9.17
N TYR A 85 24.94 -17.74 -8.08
CA TYR A 85 24.23 -17.66 -6.80
C TYR A 85 24.13 -16.21 -6.33
N LYS A 86 25.25 -15.48 -6.33
CA LYS A 86 25.27 -14.04 -6.00
C LYS A 86 24.28 -13.28 -6.88
N LYS A 87 24.31 -13.47 -8.20
CA LYS A 87 23.41 -12.78 -9.14
C LYS A 87 21.94 -13.03 -8.80
N HIS A 88 21.56 -14.28 -8.55
CA HIS A 88 20.18 -14.64 -8.22
C HIS A 88 19.77 -14.19 -6.82
N ALA A 89 20.67 -14.25 -5.84
CA ALA A 89 20.44 -13.75 -4.49
C ALA A 89 20.20 -12.24 -4.48
N ILE A 90 21.00 -11.47 -5.24
CA ILE A 90 20.79 -10.03 -5.41
C ILE A 90 19.43 -9.75 -6.07
N ALA A 91 19.08 -10.45 -7.14
CA ALA A 91 17.77 -10.27 -7.80
C ALA A 91 16.58 -10.59 -6.86
N PHE A 92 16.73 -11.62 -6.00
CA PHE A 92 15.75 -11.92 -4.96
C PHE A 92 15.65 -10.78 -3.92
N LEU A 93 16.79 -10.28 -3.44
CA LEU A 93 16.83 -9.18 -2.48
C LEU A 93 16.25 -7.89 -3.07
N ASP A 94 16.58 -7.54 -4.32
CA ASP A 94 16.01 -6.39 -5.03
C ASP A 94 14.49 -6.46 -5.07
N ALA A 95 13.94 -7.62 -5.46
CA ALA A 95 12.51 -7.82 -5.45
C ALA A 95 11.93 -7.70 -4.03
N LEU A 96 12.55 -8.33 -3.04
CA LEU A 96 12.08 -8.32 -1.66
C LEU A 96 12.02 -6.89 -1.08
N TYR A 97 13.08 -6.10 -1.29
CA TYR A 97 13.15 -4.74 -0.80
C TYR A 97 12.27 -3.75 -1.57
N ALA A 98 12.00 -4.02 -2.85
CA ALA A 98 10.98 -3.26 -3.58
C ALA A 98 9.59 -3.43 -2.96
N TYR A 99 9.26 -4.62 -2.42
CA TYR A 99 8.02 -4.79 -1.66
C TYR A 99 8.01 -4.07 -0.32
N GLU A 100 9.15 -4.04 0.38
CA GLU A 100 9.25 -3.26 1.61
C GLU A 100 8.95 -1.77 1.35
N GLU A 101 9.50 -1.22 0.27
CA GLU A 101 9.25 0.16 -0.15
C GLU A 101 7.78 0.36 -0.56
N PHE A 102 7.22 -0.56 -1.33
CA PHE A 102 5.79 -0.58 -1.67
C PHE A 102 4.91 -0.51 -0.42
N LEU A 103 5.15 -1.37 0.58
CA LEU A 103 4.34 -1.42 1.80
C LEU A 103 4.40 -0.09 2.55
N LYS A 104 5.57 0.55 2.63
CA LYS A 104 5.70 1.87 3.24
C LYS A 104 4.88 2.93 2.50
N ILE A 105 4.99 2.98 1.17
CA ILE A 105 4.26 3.94 0.35
C ILE A 105 2.75 3.71 0.49
N TYR A 106 2.33 2.45 0.38
CA TYR A 106 0.92 2.09 0.42
C TYR A 106 0.29 2.37 1.79
N ASP A 107 0.93 1.92 2.87
CA ASP A 107 0.41 2.12 4.22
C ASP A 107 0.33 3.60 4.57
N ASN A 108 1.33 4.39 4.19
CA ASN A 108 1.32 5.84 4.42
C ASN A 108 0.20 6.51 3.62
N ALA A 109 0.07 6.19 2.33
CA ALA A 109 -0.96 6.79 1.49
C ALA A 109 -2.37 6.45 2.00
N LEU A 110 -2.61 5.19 2.39
CA LEU A 110 -3.89 4.76 2.95
C LEU A 110 -4.19 5.45 4.29
N TYR A 111 -3.17 5.60 5.15
CA TYR A 111 -3.32 6.33 6.40
C TYR A 111 -3.76 7.78 6.18
N GLU A 112 -3.09 8.49 5.26
CA GLU A 112 -3.44 9.87 4.90
C GLU A 112 -4.85 9.97 4.31
N VAL A 113 -5.26 9.02 3.46
CA VAL A 113 -6.63 8.96 2.93
C VAL A 113 -7.65 8.82 4.06
N ILE A 114 -7.43 7.91 5.03
CA ILE A 114 -8.34 7.76 6.17
C ILE A 114 -8.41 9.05 7.00
N LEU A 115 -7.30 9.74 7.20
CA LEU A 115 -7.28 11.03 7.90
C LEU A 115 -8.09 12.10 7.15
N ASN A 116 -7.91 12.21 5.83
CA ASN A 116 -8.64 13.17 5.01
C ASN A 116 -10.13 12.89 5.03
N LEU A 117 -10.52 11.62 4.84
CA LEU A 117 -11.92 11.21 4.93
C LEU A 117 -12.52 11.63 6.27
N LYS A 118 -11.85 11.35 7.39
CA LYS A 118 -12.29 11.76 8.74
C LYS A 118 -12.57 13.24 8.86
N GLN A 119 -11.68 14.08 8.33
CA GLN A 119 -11.82 15.53 8.38
C GLN A 119 -13.07 15.98 7.60
N ASP A 120 -13.36 15.33 6.48
CA ASP A 120 -14.48 15.67 5.62
C ASP A 120 -15.83 15.08 6.07
N MET A 121 -15.84 14.03 6.91
CA MET A 121 -17.07 13.29 7.20
C MET A 121 -18.18 14.16 7.78
N ARG A 122 -17.88 15.06 8.71
CA ARG A 122 -18.90 15.93 9.33
C ARG A 122 -19.53 16.87 8.29
N ARG A 123 -18.71 17.44 7.41
CA ARG A 123 -19.16 18.35 6.35
C ARG A 123 -20.03 17.62 5.33
N LEU A 124 -19.62 16.41 4.94
CA LEU A 124 -20.37 15.56 4.01
C LEU A 124 -21.67 15.04 4.61
N ASP A 125 -21.66 14.66 5.88
CA ASP A 125 -22.84 14.21 6.65
C ASP A 125 -23.93 15.29 6.63
N PHE A 126 -23.57 16.53 6.99
CA PHE A 126 -24.47 17.68 6.88
C PHE A 126 -24.98 17.91 5.45
N LYS A 127 -24.10 17.79 4.45
CA LYS A 127 -24.48 17.96 3.04
C LYS A 127 -25.51 16.92 2.60
N PHE A 128 -25.31 15.65 2.96
CA PHE A 128 -26.22 14.56 2.61
C PHE A 128 -27.55 14.66 3.37
N GLU A 129 -27.53 15.02 4.65
CA GLU A 129 -28.76 15.26 5.41
C GLU A 129 -29.59 16.40 4.83
N ARG A 130 -28.93 17.49 4.43
CA ARG A 130 -29.60 18.59 3.75
C ARG A 130 -30.18 18.18 2.40
N GLN A 131 -29.49 17.31 1.65
CA GLN A 131 -29.99 16.79 0.37
C GLN A 131 -31.25 15.94 0.58
N PHE A 132 -31.20 14.99 1.53
CA PHE A 132 -32.35 14.16 1.91
C PHE A 132 -33.55 15.01 2.34
N THR A 133 -33.33 15.97 3.23
CA THR A 133 -34.41 16.84 3.74
C THR A 133 -35.06 17.66 2.62
N LYS A 134 -34.27 18.17 1.67
CA LYS A 134 -34.80 18.89 0.50
C LYS A 134 -35.67 17.99 -0.38
N ALA A 135 -35.21 16.77 -0.67
CA ALA A 135 -35.98 15.82 -1.47
C ALA A 135 -37.30 15.45 -0.77
N LYS A 136 -37.28 15.27 0.56
CA LYS A 136 -38.46 14.99 1.36
C LYS A 136 -39.50 16.13 1.27
N ILE A 137 -39.06 17.37 1.48
CA ILE A 137 -39.92 18.56 1.35
C ILE A 137 -40.48 18.69 -0.06
N ALA A 138 -39.67 18.42 -1.09
CA ALA A 138 -40.11 18.48 -2.48
C ALA A 138 -41.22 17.45 -2.77
N LEU A 139 -41.08 16.23 -2.24
CA LEU A 139 -42.08 15.17 -2.38
C LEU A 139 -43.39 15.56 -1.68
N GLU A 140 -43.30 16.08 -0.45
CA GLU A 140 -44.48 16.55 0.30
C GLU A 140 -45.21 17.68 -0.42
N ARG A 141 -44.47 18.63 -1.03
CA ARG A 141 -45.07 19.71 -1.83
C ARG A 141 -45.73 19.18 -3.10
N ALA A 142 -45.06 18.32 -3.85
CA ALA A 142 -45.63 17.73 -5.06
C ALA A 142 -46.95 16.98 -4.76
N ASN A 143 -46.99 16.22 -3.67
CA ASN A 143 -48.19 15.54 -3.18
C ASN A 143 -49.29 16.49 -2.68
N LYS A 144 -48.99 17.74 -2.32
CA LYS A 144 -50.00 18.73 -1.94
C LYS A 144 -50.53 19.51 -3.16
N GLU A 145 -49.66 19.81 -4.11
CA GLU A 145 -49.98 20.60 -5.30
C GLU A 145 -50.78 19.79 -6.33
N ASP A 146 -50.32 18.57 -6.66
CA ASP A 146 -50.95 17.73 -7.68
C ASP A 146 -50.65 16.25 -7.45
N LYS A 147 -51.54 15.58 -6.72
CA LYS A 147 -51.44 14.15 -6.38
C LYS A 147 -51.51 13.23 -7.60
N ASN A 148 -52.03 13.72 -8.72
CA ASN A 148 -52.25 12.89 -9.92
C ASN A 148 -51.06 12.95 -10.88
N ASN A 149 -50.08 13.83 -10.63
CA ASN A 149 -48.84 13.89 -11.39
C ASN A 149 -47.86 12.80 -10.95
N THR A 150 -48.23 11.55 -11.25
CA THR A 150 -47.49 10.35 -10.87
C THR A 150 -46.05 10.37 -11.38
N GLN A 151 -45.80 10.87 -12.60
CA GLN A 151 -44.45 10.97 -13.16
C GLN A 151 -43.52 11.87 -12.34
N LYS A 152 -44.00 13.06 -11.94
CA LYS A 152 -43.23 13.99 -11.10
C LYS A 152 -43.00 13.41 -9.71
N ILE A 153 -44.03 12.79 -9.13
CA ILE A 153 -43.96 12.15 -7.81
C ILE A 153 -42.95 11.00 -7.82
N ASP A 154 -42.97 10.14 -8.84
CA ASP A 154 -42.05 9.01 -8.97
C ASP A 154 -40.60 9.46 -9.11
N LEU A 155 -40.33 10.51 -9.90
CA LEU A 155 -38.99 11.07 -10.05
C LEU A 155 -38.44 11.59 -8.72
N ILE A 156 -39.24 12.37 -7.99
CA ILE A 156 -38.83 12.94 -6.69
C ILE A 156 -38.70 11.82 -5.64
N SER A 157 -39.56 10.79 -5.70
CA SER A 157 -39.49 9.64 -4.79
C SER A 157 -38.18 8.85 -4.99
N LYS A 158 -37.72 8.70 -6.23
CA LYS A 158 -36.40 8.11 -6.52
C LYS A 158 -35.27 8.98 -5.96
N GLU A 159 -35.30 10.29 -6.15
CA GLU A 159 -34.29 11.19 -5.58
C GLU A 159 -34.27 11.15 -4.04
N LEU A 160 -35.45 11.04 -3.41
CA LEU A 160 -35.56 10.86 -1.96
C LEU A 160 -34.89 9.55 -1.52
N LEU A 161 -35.21 8.44 -2.17
CA LEU A 161 -34.60 7.14 -1.86
C LEU A 161 -33.08 7.15 -2.06
N ASP A 162 -32.60 7.71 -3.18
CA ASP A 162 -31.16 7.81 -3.48
C ASP A 162 -30.43 8.64 -2.43
N SER A 163 -31.00 9.79 -2.05
CA SER A 163 -30.42 10.66 -1.03
C SER A 163 -30.44 10.03 0.37
N GLN A 164 -31.47 9.23 0.68
CA GLN A 164 -31.59 8.47 1.91
C GLN A 164 -30.53 7.37 2.00
N ILE A 165 -30.41 6.53 0.98
CA ILE A 165 -29.39 5.48 0.88
C ILE A 165 -28.00 6.12 1.05
N LYS A 166 -27.73 7.20 0.31
CA LYS A 166 -26.44 7.90 0.38
C LYS A 166 -26.08 8.38 1.78
N LEU A 167 -27.04 8.96 2.51
CA LEU A 167 -26.83 9.43 3.87
C LEU A 167 -26.56 8.27 4.84
N ILE A 168 -27.32 7.18 4.74
CA ILE A 168 -27.16 6.02 5.62
C ILE A 168 -25.83 5.32 5.35
N CYS A 169 -25.48 5.08 4.07
CA CYS A 169 -24.19 4.53 3.68
C CYS A 169 -23.03 5.39 4.21
N HIS A 170 -23.14 6.71 4.06
CA HIS A 170 -22.13 7.65 4.58
C HIS A 170 -21.97 7.53 6.10
N ARG A 171 -23.07 7.43 6.85
CA ARG A 171 -23.04 7.30 8.31
C ARG A 171 -22.50 5.96 8.77
N TRP A 172 -22.84 4.88 8.06
CA TRP A 172 -22.25 3.58 8.27
C TRP A 172 -20.72 3.65 8.08
N MET A 173 -20.27 4.22 6.96
CA MET A 173 -18.86 4.42 6.67
C MET A 173 -18.19 5.27 7.75
N LYS A 174 -18.83 6.37 8.17
CA LYS A 174 -18.35 7.26 9.24
C LYS A 174 -18.12 6.51 10.55
N LYS A 175 -19.08 5.70 10.97
CA LYS A 175 -18.98 4.87 12.18
C LYS A 175 -17.82 3.86 12.13
N LYS A 176 -17.50 3.31 10.95
CA LYS A 176 -16.35 2.40 10.79
C LYS A 176 -15.05 3.20 10.78
N ILE A 177 -14.95 4.23 9.94
CA ILE A 177 -13.73 5.04 9.77
C ILE A 177 -13.32 5.72 11.08
N GLU A 178 -14.26 6.26 11.86
CA GLU A 178 -13.96 6.90 13.15
C GLU A 178 -13.15 6.02 14.11
N LYS A 179 -13.32 4.69 14.04
CA LYS A 179 -12.59 3.71 14.88
C LYS A 179 -11.12 3.60 14.54
N TYR A 180 -10.71 3.90 13.31
CA TYR A 180 -9.33 3.73 12.85
C TYR A 180 -8.40 4.82 13.37
N LYS A 181 -7.56 4.50 14.37
CA LYS A 181 -6.69 5.49 15.01
C LYS A 181 -5.22 5.21 14.71
N GLY A 182 -4.54 6.24 14.21
CA GLY A 182 -3.11 6.19 13.93
C GLY A 182 -2.74 5.14 12.87
N MET A 183 -1.44 4.91 12.74
CA MET A 183 -0.88 3.97 11.77
C MET A 183 -1.18 2.50 12.10
N ASP A 184 -1.53 2.21 13.36
CA ASP A 184 -1.82 0.85 13.82
C ASP A 184 -3.01 0.25 13.09
N ALA A 185 -4.05 1.05 12.81
CA ALA A 185 -5.21 0.63 12.03
C ALA A 185 -4.88 0.18 10.60
N ILE A 186 -3.72 0.57 10.06
CA ILE A 186 -3.26 0.17 8.72
C ILE A 186 -2.30 -1.01 8.79
N LYS A 187 -1.43 -1.03 9.80
CA LYS A 187 -0.40 -2.09 9.96
C LYS A 187 -0.98 -3.37 10.54
N ASN A 188 -1.93 -3.24 11.45
CA ASN A 188 -2.69 -4.31 12.09
C ASN A 188 -4.18 -4.10 11.78
N PRO A 189 -4.59 -4.24 10.50
CA PRO A 189 -5.93 -3.89 10.07
C PRO A 189 -6.97 -4.87 10.60
N ASP A 190 -8.20 -4.38 10.75
CA ASP A 190 -9.37 -5.26 10.88
C ASP A 190 -9.72 -5.91 9.54
N GLU A 191 -10.78 -6.71 9.50
CA GLU A 191 -11.18 -7.44 8.31
C GLU A 191 -11.48 -6.52 7.11
N LEU A 192 -12.14 -5.38 7.34
CA LEU A 192 -12.50 -4.44 6.26
C LEU A 192 -11.27 -3.79 5.64
N ILE A 193 -10.35 -3.27 6.46
CA ILE A 193 -9.12 -2.67 5.93
C ILE A 193 -8.21 -3.74 5.33
N ALA A 194 -8.15 -4.95 5.91
CA ALA A 194 -7.35 -6.04 5.36
C ALA A 194 -7.85 -6.47 3.97
N GLU A 195 -9.17 -6.58 3.80
CA GLU A 195 -9.80 -6.91 2.52
C GLU A 195 -9.53 -5.81 1.49
N PHE A 196 -9.81 -4.55 1.82
CA PHE A 196 -9.51 -3.42 0.94
C PHE A 196 -8.03 -3.38 0.52
N LYS A 197 -7.12 -3.58 1.49
CA LYS A 197 -5.69 -3.61 1.22
C LYS A 197 -5.31 -4.71 0.23
N LYS A 198 -5.94 -5.87 0.37
CA LYS A 198 -5.69 -7.02 -0.50
C LYS A 198 -6.20 -6.78 -1.92
N GLU A 199 -7.39 -6.21 -2.06
CA GLU A 199 -8.01 -5.89 -3.36
C GLU A 199 -7.15 -4.87 -4.14
N GLU A 200 -6.68 -3.82 -3.47
CA GLU A 200 -6.01 -2.71 -4.14
C GLU A 200 -4.49 -2.81 -4.23
N ALA A 201 -3.87 -3.76 -3.53
CA ALA A 201 -2.41 -3.87 -3.46
C ALA A 201 -1.75 -4.00 -4.84
N MET A 202 -2.32 -4.77 -5.77
CA MET A 202 -1.74 -4.95 -7.11
C MET A 202 -1.80 -3.66 -7.94
N ASN A 203 -2.90 -2.93 -7.82
CA ASN A 203 -3.11 -1.67 -8.53
C ASN A 203 -2.10 -0.61 -8.05
N VAL A 204 -2.00 -0.44 -6.73
CA VAL A 204 -1.03 0.49 -6.12
C VAL A 204 0.41 0.08 -6.46
N PHE A 205 0.73 -1.20 -6.42
CA PHE A 205 2.06 -1.69 -6.79
C PHE A 205 2.40 -1.32 -8.25
N THR A 206 1.45 -1.53 -9.16
CA THR A 206 1.60 -1.16 -10.57
C THR A 206 1.78 0.35 -10.76
N MET A 207 1.09 1.17 -9.95
CA MET A 207 1.27 2.63 -9.99
C MET A 207 2.68 3.04 -9.57
N ILE A 208 3.25 2.38 -8.56
CA ILE A 208 4.63 2.62 -8.11
C ILE A 208 5.63 2.20 -9.19
N GLU A 209 5.46 1.03 -9.81
CA GLU A 209 6.32 0.59 -10.92
C GLU A 209 6.27 1.57 -12.10
N LYS A 210 5.10 2.18 -12.35
CA LYS A 210 4.89 3.21 -13.38
C LYS A 210 5.27 4.62 -12.94
N LYS A 211 5.86 4.80 -11.75
CA LYS A 211 6.26 6.10 -11.18
C LYS A 211 5.10 7.10 -11.08
N ARG A 212 3.90 6.64 -10.74
CA ARG A 212 2.69 7.46 -10.52
C ARG A 212 2.35 7.59 -9.04
N THR A 213 3.37 7.74 -8.19
CA THR A 213 3.23 7.72 -6.73
C THR A 213 2.35 8.86 -6.23
N GLU A 214 2.39 10.01 -6.90
CA GLU A 214 1.60 11.20 -6.60
C GLU A 214 0.09 11.02 -6.80
N GLN A 215 -0.32 10.01 -7.58
CA GLN A 215 -1.74 9.71 -7.86
C GLN A 215 -2.34 8.69 -6.89
N ILE A 216 -1.52 8.03 -6.07
CA ILE A 216 -1.94 6.91 -5.22
C ILE A 216 -2.99 7.34 -4.19
N SER A 217 -2.80 8.48 -3.51
CA SER A 217 -3.76 8.92 -2.49
C SER A 217 -5.13 9.20 -3.09
N ALA A 218 -5.19 9.93 -4.21
CA ALA A 218 -6.46 10.22 -4.90
C ALA A 218 -7.11 8.95 -5.45
N TYR A 219 -6.31 8.00 -5.95
CA TYR A 219 -6.80 6.69 -6.35
C TYR A 219 -7.45 5.95 -5.17
N LEU A 220 -6.72 5.81 -4.07
CA LEU A 220 -7.15 5.10 -2.87
C LEU A 220 -8.37 5.76 -2.21
N GLU A 221 -8.46 7.08 -2.24
CA GLU A 221 -9.63 7.81 -1.74
C GLU A 221 -10.91 7.43 -2.49
N ASN A 222 -10.85 7.37 -3.83
CA ASN A 222 -12.00 6.92 -4.61
C ASN A 222 -12.32 5.45 -4.33
N GLN A 223 -11.31 4.57 -4.35
CA GLN A 223 -11.52 3.14 -4.14
C GLN A 223 -12.09 2.82 -2.76
N ILE A 224 -11.59 3.49 -1.70
CA ILE A 224 -12.08 3.22 -0.35
C ILE A 224 -13.50 3.74 -0.15
N ILE A 225 -13.87 4.87 -0.76
CA ILE A 225 -15.26 5.36 -0.73
C ILE A 225 -16.19 4.34 -1.40
N ASP A 226 -15.84 3.87 -2.60
CA ASP A 226 -16.64 2.88 -3.34
C ASP A 226 -16.72 1.54 -2.59
N PHE A 227 -15.60 1.08 -2.02
CA PHE A 227 -15.54 -0.13 -1.21
C PHE A 227 -16.48 -0.06 0.01
N PHE A 228 -16.38 0.99 0.82
CA PHE A 228 -17.22 1.15 2.01
C PHE A 228 -18.68 1.37 1.64
N TYR A 229 -18.98 2.07 0.54
CA TYR A 229 -20.33 2.21 0.04
C TYR A 229 -20.93 0.84 -0.29
N ASN A 230 -20.24 0.01 -1.07
CA ASN A 230 -20.73 -1.31 -1.45
C ASN A 230 -20.87 -2.26 -0.24
N LYS A 231 -19.95 -2.20 0.73
CA LYS A 231 -20.02 -2.97 1.97
C LYS A 231 -21.19 -2.55 2.86
N SER A 232 -21.61 -1.30 2.80
CA SER A 232 -22.73 -0.80 3.60
C SER A 232 -24.09 -1.27 3.08
N LEU A 233 -24.29 -1.39 1.76
CA LEU A 233 -25.59 -1.72 1.16
C LEU A 233 -26.34 -2.93 1.77
N PRO A 234 -25.70 -4.07 2.09
CA PRO A 234 -26.39 -5.18 2.74
C PRO A 234 -26.59 -5.00 4.27
N GLU A 235 -25.94 -4.02 4.90
CA GLU A 235 -25.99 -3.77 6.34
C GLU A 235 -26.93 -2.61 6.73
N ILE A 236 -27.39 -1.81 5.75
CA ILE A 236 -28.22 -0.63 6.03
C ILE A 236 -29.70 -0.97 6.18
N ASP A 237 -30.33 -0.33 7.16
CA ASP A 237 -31.78 -0.25 7.29
C ASP A 237 -32.22 1.15 6.87
N VAL A 238 -33.04 1.22 5.82
CA VAL A 238 -33.53 2.49 5.26
C VAL A 238 -34.52 3.16 6.21
N GLU A 239 -35.21 2.40 7.06
CA GLU A 239 -36.26 2.91 7.94
C GLU A 239 -35.72 3.55 9.23
N ASP A 240 -34.49 3.24 9.66
CA ASP A 240 -33.87 3.72 10.91
C ASP A 240 -33.10 5.06 10.77
N LEU A 241 -33.45 5.88 9.77
CA LEU A 241 -32.75 7.14 9.55
C LEU A 241 -33.16 8.22 10.57
N GLN A 242 -32.25 8.58 11.47
CA GLN A 242 -32.36 9.72 12.39
C GLN A 242 -31.72 10.99 11.81
N LEU A 243 -32.24 12.18 12.09
CA LEU A 243 -31.64 13.45 11.64
C LEU A 243 -30.84 14.10 12.77
N ASP A 244 -29.63 14.57 12.47
CA ASP A 244 -28.68 15.09 13.47
C ASP A 244 -28.55 16.62 13.45
N TYR A 245 -28.84 17.26 12.33
CA TYR A 245 -28.53 18.69 12.09
C TYR A 245 -29.77 19.53 11.82
N ILE A 246 -30.82 18.93 11.29
CA ILE A 246 -32.06 19.63 10.97
C ILE A 246 -33.13 19.14 11.93
N ASP A 247 -33.35 19.92 12.99
CA ASP A 247 -34.50 19.71 13.89
C ASP A 247 -35.80 19.83 13.09
N LYS A 248 -36.61 18.77 13.23
CA LYS A 248 -38.02 18.60 12.82
C LYS A 248 -38.65 19.84 12.15
N LEU A 249 -38.88 19.73 10.83
CA LEU A 249 -39.99 20.43 10.16
C LEU A 249 -41.26 19.60 10.31
#